data_AF-A0A3Q9QX19-F1
#
_entry.id   AF-A0A3Q9QX19-F1
#
_cell.length_a   1.000
_cell.length_b   1.000
_cell.length_c   1.000
_cell.angle_alpha   90.00
_cell.angle_beta   90.00
_cell.angle_gamma   90.00
#
_symmetry.space_group_name_H-M   'P 1'
#
loop_
_entity.id
_entity.type
_entity.pdbx_description
1 polymer ?
#
loop_
_entity_poly.entity_id
_entity_poly.type
_entity_poly.pdbx_seq_one_letter_code
_entity_poly.pdbx_strand_id
1 'polypeptide(L)' 'MIVVMAVALWMLNEEYSNIQLGIRLLISIGASLLSGVISYFLFPENEEKKSR' A
#
# COMPACT_ATOMS: atom_id res chain seq x y z
N MET A 1 -3.50 1.00 -3.68
CA MET A 1 -2.37 1.72 -3.04
C MET A 1 -2.75 2.49 -1.77
N ILE A 2 -3.64 3.49 -1.84
CA ILE A 2 -3.96 4.35 -0.69
C ILE A 2 -4.49 3.55 0.51
N VAL A 3 -5.31 2.53 0.25
CA VAL A 3 -5.82 1.60 1.28
C VAL A 3 -4.68 0.89 2.02
N VAL A 4 -3.67 0.40 1.29
CA VAL A 4 -2.51 -0.27 1.90
C VAL A 4 -1.71 0.68 2.78
N MET A 5 -1.54 1.94 2.35
CA MET A 5 -0.88 2.95 3.17
C MET A 5 -1.63 3.20 4.49
N ALA A 6 -2.97 3.34 4.43
CA ALA A 6 -3.80 3.58 5.61
C ALA A 6 -3.78 2.39 6.58
N VAL A 7 -3.89 1.16 6.04
CA VAL A 7 -3.84 -0.07 6.86
C VAL A 7 -2.45 -0.26 7.47
N ALA A 8 -1.38 -0.02 6.73
CA ALA A 8 -0.02 -0.08 7.25
C ALA A 8 0.18 0.94 8.38
N LEU A 9 -0.20 2.20 8.18
CA LEU A 9 -0.12 3.22 9.23
C LEU A 9 -0.94 2.84 10.47
N TRP A 10 -2.12 2.27 10.28
CA TRP A 10 -2.96 1.80 11.39
C TRP A 10 -2.30 0.66 12.17
N MET A 11 -1.82 -0.39 11.49
CA MET A 11 -1.09 -1.49 12.13
C MET A 11 0.17 -1.02 12.84
N LEU A 12 0.98 -0.15 12.20
CA LEU A 12 2.19 0.37 12.82
C LEU A 12 1.91 1.30 14.02
N ASN A 13 0.76 1.96 14.04
CA ASN A 13 0.35 2.74 15.20
C ASN A 13 -0.14 1.87 16.35
N GLU A 14 -0.84 0.77 16.06
CA GLU A 14 -1.36 -0.13 17.09
C GLU A 14 -0.26 -1.01 17.68
N GLU A 15 0.51 -1.70 16.83
CA GLU A 15 1.44 -2.74 17.24
C GLU A 15 2.87 -2.22 17.45
N TYR A 16 3.22 -1.09 16.83
CA TYR A 16 4.59 -0.57 16.77
C TYR A 16 4.69 0.90 17.17
N SER A 17 3.83 1.36 18.10
CA SER A 17 3.76 2.75 18.57
C SER A 17 5.08 3.29 19.14
N ASN A 18 5.93 2.40 19.67
CA ASN A 18 7.28 2.66 20.17
C ASN A 18 8.29 3.09 19.08
N ILE A 19 7.97 2.89 17.80
CA ILE A 19 8.80 3.34 16.68
C ILE A 19 8.50 4.81 16.37
N GLN A 20 9.53 5.59 16.04
CA GLN A 20 9.36 6.99 15.66
C GLN A 20 8.40 7.14 14.46
N LEU A 21 7.52 8.14 14.50
CA LEU A 21 6.49 8.37 13.46
C LEU A 21 7.08 8.46 12.05
N GLY A 22 8.23 9.11 11.89
CA GLY A 22 8.91 9.23 10.59
C GLY A 22 9.28 7.88 9.98
N ILE A 23 9.74 6.92 10.79
CA ILE A 23 10.06 5.57 10.34
C ILE A 23 8.77 4.83 9.97
N ARG A 24 7.70 4.97 10.77
CA ARG A 24 6.39 4.35 10.47
C ARG A 24 5.80 4.84 9.15
N LEU A 25 5.94 6.14 8.87
CA LEU A 25 5.55 6.72 7.59
C LEU A 25 6.38 6.17 6.44
N LEU A 26 7.69 6.05 6.60
CA LEU A 26 8.59 5.53 5.57
C LEU A 26 8.26 4.07 5.21
N ILE A 27 7.98 3.24 6.22
CA ILE A 27 7.50 1.85 6.02
C ILE A 27 6.16 1.84 5.29
N SER A 28 5.21 2.66 5.71
CA SER A 28 3.86 2.69 5.12
C SER A 28 3.86 3.19 3.68
N ILE A 29 4.72 4.17 3.36
CA ILE A 29 4.96 4.63 1.99
C ILE A 29 5.55 3.49 1.15
N GLY A 30 6.60 2.83 1.64
CA GLY A 30 7.21 1.68 0.98
C GLY A 30 6.22 0.54 0.71
N ALA A 31 5.40 0.18 1.69
CA ALA A 31 4.35 -0.83 1.55
C ALA A 31 3.32 -0.45 0.49
N SER A 32 2.91 0.82 0.47
CA SER A 32 1.97 1.32 -0.53
C SER A 32 2.55 1.25 -1.95
N LEU A 33 3.80 1.66 -2.14
CA LEU A 33 4.49 1.62 -3.44
C LEU A 33 4.64 0.18 -3.94
N LEU A 34 5.06 -0.73 -3.06
CA LEU A 34 5.17 -2.15 -3.40
C LEU A 34 3.81 -2.73 -3.83
N SER A 35 2.74 -2.41 -3.12
CA SER A 35 1.38 -2.81 -3.50
C SER A 35 0.97 -2.25 -4.87
N GLY A 36 1.37 -1.02 -5.19
CA GLY A 36 1.15 -0.41 -6.51
C GLY A 36 1.87 -1.16 -7.62
N VAL A 37 3.15 -1.48 -7.40
CA VAL A 37 3.94 -2.28 -8.35
C VAL A 37 3.29 -3.65 -8.57
N ILE A 38 2.91 -4.34 -7.49
CA ILE A 38 2.22 -5.63 -7.58
C ILE A 38 0.91 -5.51 -8.36
N SER A 39 0.11 -4.47 -8.10
CA SER A 39 -1.15 -4.24 -8.83
C SER A 39 -0.93 -3.99 -10.32
N TYR A 40 0.11 -3.23 -10.68
CA TYR A 40 0.46 -2.99 -12.09
C TYR A 40 0.81 -4.28 -12.84
N PHE A 41 1.53 -5.19 -12.18
CA PHE A 41 1.86 -6.50 -12.77
C PHE A 41 0.66 -7.46 -12.80
N LEU A 42 -0.21 -7.43 -11.78
CA LEU A 42 -1.36 -8.34 -11.68
C LEU A 42 -2.55 -7.93 -12.55
N PHE A 43 -2.80 -6.64 -12.72
CA PHE A 43 -3.93 -6.09 -13.47
C PHE A 43 -3.42 -5.26 -14.65
N PRO A 44 -2.79 -5.88 -15.66
CA PRO A 44 -2.46 -5.18 -16.89
C PRO A 44 -3.75 -4.68 -17.56
N GLU A 45 -3.67 -3.52 -18.20
CA GLU A 45 -4.75 -2.66 -18.77
C GLU A 45 -5.70 -3.34 -19.80
N ASN A 46 -5.58 -4.65 -19.95
CA ASN A 46 -6.23 -5.49 -20.95
C ASN A 46 -7.65 -5.94 -20.51
N GLU A 47 -8.04 -5.72 -19.25
CA GLU A 47 -9.33 -6.17 -18.72
C GLU A 47 -10.49 -5.19 -18.94
N GLU A 48 -10.26 -3.98 -19.47
CA GLU A 48 -11.33 -3.00 -19.71
C GLU A 48 -12.10 -3.18 -21.04
N LYS A 49 -11.72 -4.12 -21.91
CA LYS A 49 -12.36 -4.26 -23.24
C LYS A 49 -13.27 -5.47 -23.43
N LYS A 50 -13.84 -6.01 -22.34
CA LYS A 50 -14.80 -7.14 -22.41
C LYS A 50 -16.07 -6.90 -21.59
N SER A 51 -16.67 -5.71 -21.71
CA SER A 51 -18.09 -5.51 -21.43
C SER A 51 -18.73 -4.59 -22.48
N ARG A 52 -18.83 -5.09 -23.72
CA ARG A 52 -19.78 -4.61 -24.72
C ARG A 52 -20.32 -5.79 -25.49
#